data_AF-A0A7Y9J2E8-F1
#
_entry.id   AF-A0A7Y9J2E8-F1
#
_cell.length_a   1.000
_cell.length_b   1.000
_cell.length_c   1.000
_cell.angle_alpha   90.00
_cell.angle_beta   90.00
_cell.angle_gamma   90.00
#
_symmetry.space_group_name_H-M   'P 1'
#
loop_
_entity.id
_entity.type
_entity.pdbx_description
1 polymer ?
#
loop_
_entity_poly.entity_id
_entity_poly.type
_entity_poly.pdbx_seq_one_letter_code
_entity_poly.pdbx_strand_id
1 'polypeptide(L)'
;MSGSKHCHEVLDRAFEYLDGEMPDLDCEQLRAHLEECASCLAQLAEDEKLKRVIRDGCPCEEAPQTLRARILVSITQVTTTAG
;
A
#
# COMPACT_ATOMS: atom_id res chain seq x y z
N MET A 1 17.68 26.35 -3.14
CA MET A 1 16.86 25.46 -3.98
C MET A 1 17.71 24.23 -4.29
N SER A 2 17.70 23.24 -3.42
CA SER A 2 18.53 22.04 -3.55
C SER A 2 17.71 20.86 -3.07
N GLY A 3 17.47 19.89 -3.94
CA GLY A 3 16.63 18.73 -3.65
C GLY A 3 16.07 18.03 -4.90
N SER A 4 16.78 18.08 -6.03
CA SER A 4 16.35 17.43 -7.29
C SER A 4 16.75 15.95 -7.37
N LYS A 5 17.22 15.33 -6.29
CA LYS A 5 17.55 13.91 -6.31
C LYS A 5 16.31 13.13 -5.89
N HIS A 6 15.51 12.81 -6.92
CA HIS A 6 14.52 11.71 -6.96
C HIS A 6 13.07 12.02 -6.54
N CYS A 7 12.61 13.28 -6.57
CA CYS A 7 11.17 13.58 -6.38
C CYS A 7 10.27 12.85 -7.40
N HIS A 8 10.71 12.74 -8.66
CA HIS A 8 9.96 12.03 -9.69
C HIS A 8 9.81 10.53 -9.37
N GLU A 9 10.91 9.87 -8.98
CA GLU A 9 10.90 8.45 -8.61
C GLU A 9 10.05 8.19 -7.35
N VAL A 10 10.05 9.13 -6.40
CA VAL A 10 9.19 9.05 -5.20
C VAL A 10 7.71 9.13 -5.58
N LEU A 11 7.34 10.02 -6.49
CA LEU A 11 5.96 10.18 -6.94
C LEU A 11 5.52 9.02 -7.84
N ASP A 12 6.39 8.50 -8.71
CA ASP A 12 6.11 7.32 -9.55
C ASP A 12 5.77 6.09 -8.71
N ARG A 13 6.39 5.97 -7.53
CA ARG A 13 6.16 4.85 -6.60
C ARG A 13 5.24 5.18 -5.44
N ALA A 14 4.59 6.35 -5.46
CA ALA A 14 3.70 6.81 -4.40
C ALA A 14 2.54 5.83 -4.14
N PHE A 15 1.96 5.26 -5.19
CA PHE A 15 0.85 4.33 -5.04
C PHE A 15 1.26 2.99 -4.45
N GLU A 16 2.41 2.43 -4.84
CA GLU A 16 2.98 1.21 -4.24
C GLU A 16 3.19 1.40 -2.73
N TYR A 17 3.72 2.55 -2.34
CA TYR A 17 3.90 2.91 -0.93
C TYR A 17 2.55 3.03 -0.20
N LEU A 18 1.56 3.69 -0.81
CA LEU A 18 0.22 3.86 -0.22
C LEU A 18 -0.57 2.55 -0.11
N ASP A 19 -0.35 1.58 -1.02
CA ASP A 19 -0.98 0.25 -0.97
C ASP A 19 -0.24 -0.75 -0.07
N GLY A 20 0.98 -0.41 0.36
CA GLY A 20 1.83 -1.31 1.14
C GLY A 20 2.46 -2.43 0.30
N GLU A 21 2.61 -2.21 -1.01
CA GLU A 21 3.18 -3.16 -1.97
C GLU A 21 4.69 -2.95 -2.20
N MET A 22 5.30 -2.05 -1.43
CA MET A 22 6.70 -1.70 -1.55
C MET A 22 7.57 -2.45 -0.51
N PRO A 23 8.78 -2.94 -0.89
CA PRO A 23 9.71 -3.56 0.06
C PRO A 23 10.11 -2.61 1.21
N ASP A 24 10.42 -3.15 2.39
CA ASP A 24 10.74 -2.36 3.59
C ASP A 24 11.90 -1.36 3.36
N LEU A 25 12.97 -1.80 2.70
CA LEU A 25 14.13 -0.97 2.39
C LEU A 25 13.77 0.23 1.48
N ASP A 26 12.85 0.04 0.56
CA ASP A 26 12.38 1.08 -0.37
C ASP A 26 11.42 2.04 0.35
N CYS A 27 10.59 1.52 1.27
CA CYS A 27 9.72 2.33 2.12
C CYS A 27 10.51 3.28 3.01
N GLU A 28 11.63 2.84 3.58
CA GLU A 28 12.49 3.69 4.41
C GLU A 28 13.11 4.83 3.61
N GLN A 29 13.60 4.56 2.40
CA GLN A 29 14.17 5.58 1.51
C GLN A 29 13.13 6.62 1.11
N LEU A 30 11.92 6.17 0.75
CA LEU A 30 10.84 7.06 0.37
C LEU A 30 10.37 7.91 1.56
N ARG A 31 10.27 7.32 2.76
CA ARG A 31 9.95 8.05 3.99
C ARG A 31 10.98 9.13 4.31
N ALA A 32 12.27 8.83 4.22
CA ALA A 32 13.34 9.80 4.44
C ALA A 32 13.22 10.99 3.48
N HIS A 33 12.88 10.76 2.21
CA HIS A 33 12.64 11.84 1.26
C HIS A 33 11.42 12.71 1.65
N LEU A 34 10.32 12.09 2.06
CA LEU A 34 9.09 12.82 2.43
C LEU A 34 9.30 13.69 3.68
N GLU A 35 10.17 13.29 4.60
CA GLU A 35 10.54 14.08 5.79
C GLU A 35 11.30 15.37 5.41
N GLU A 36 12.07 15.34 4.32
CA GLU A 36 12.88 16.47 3.85
C GLU A 36 12.19 17.29 2.74
N CYS A 37 11.15 16.75 2.09
CA CYS A 37 10.54 17.31 0.89
C CYS A 37 9.03 17.58 1.05
N ALA A 38 8.70 18.78 1.53
CA ALA A 38 7.31 19.20 1.74
C ALA A 38 6.43 19.15 0.47
N SER A 39 6.99 19.35 -0.72
CA SER A 39 6.22 19.27 -1.97
C SER A 39 5.79 17.83 -2.29
N CYS A 40 6.67 16.85 -2.10
CA CYS A 40 6.33 15.44 -2.30
C CYS A 40 5.34 14.96 -1.24
N LEU A 41 5.48 15.42 0.02
CA LEU A 41 4.52 15.14 1.08
C LEU A 41 3.12 15.69 0.74
N ALA A 42 3.04 16.90 0.19
CA ALA A 42 1.78 17.50 -0.23
C ALA A 42 1.13 16.71 -1.38
N GLN A 43 1.90 16.31 -2.39
CA GLN A 43 1.40 15.48 -3.51
C GLN A 43 0.92 14.11 -3.04
N LEU A 44 1.68 13.42 -2.17
CA LEU A 44 1.28 12.12 -1.62
C LEU A 44 -0.05 12.21 -0.85
N ALA A 45 -0.26 13.32 -0.13
CA ALA A 45 -1.53 13.58 0.56
C ALA A 45 -2.70 13.86 -0.40
N GLU A 46 -2.43 14.37 -1.61
CA GLU A 46 -3.44 14.49 -2.68
C GLU A 46 -3.78 13.11 -3.26
N ASP A 47 -2.77 12.27 -3.51
CA ASP A 47 -2.96 10.90 -3.99
C ASP A 47 -3.72 10.02 -2.98
N GLU A 48 -3.45 10.17 -1.68
CA GLU A 48 -4.20 9.48 -0.63
C GLU A 48 -5.68 9.88 -0.63
N LYS A 49 -5.99 11.18 -0.83
CA LYS A 49 -7.37 11.66 -0.94
C LYS A 49 -8.05 11.08 -2.18
N LEU A 50 -7.34 11.02 -3.32
CA LEU A 50 -7.87 10.40 -4.53
C LEU A 50 -8.21 8.93 -4.30
N LYS A 51 -7.29 8.15 -3.72
CA LYS A 51 -7.51 6.74 -3.36
C LYS A 51 -8.70 6.56 -2.42
N ARG A 52 -8.84 7.45 -1.43
CA ARG A 52 -9.98 7.46 -0.50
C ARG A 52 -11.30 7.66 -1.23
N VAL A 53 -11.39 8.65 -2.11
CA VAL A 53 -12.60 8.89 -2.92
C VAL A 53 -12.95 7.67 -3.77
N ILE A 54 -11.96 7.04 -4.42
CA ILE A 54 -12.17 5.84 -5.23
C ILE A 54 -12.68 4.68 -4.37
N ARG A 55 -12.06 4.44 -3.22
CA ARG A 55 -12.46 3.38 -2.30
C ARG A 55 -13.86 3.59 -1.76
N ASP A 56 -14.18 4.81 -1.35
CA ASP A 56 -15.48 5.16 -0.75
C ASP A 56 -16.60 5.14 -1.82
N GLY A 57 -16.26 5.42 -3.08
CA GLY A 57 -17.17 5.32 -4.23
C GLY A 57 -17.30 3.92 -4.83
N CYS A 58 -16.46 2.97 -4.44
CA CYS A 58 -16.51 1.59 -4.92
C CYS A 58 -17.48 0.79 -4.05
N PRO A 59 -18.61 0.29 -4.58
CA PRO A 59 -19.47 -0.64 -3.84
C PRO A 59 -18.73 -1.97 -3.71
N CYS A 60 -17.92 -2.11 -2.66
CA CYS A 60 -17.34 -3.39 -2.30
C CYS A 60 -18.47 -4.31 -1.83
N GLU A 61 -18.80 -5.32 -2.63
CA GLU A 61 -19.73 -6.37 -2.20
C GLU A 61 -19.11 -7.14 -1.03
N GLU A 62 -19.94 -7.48 -0.04
CA GLU A 62 -19.50 -8.33 1.05
C GLU A 62 -19.09 -9.70 0.51
N ALA A 63 -17.84 -10.08 0.76
CA ALA A 63 -17.36 -11.41 0.42
C ALA A 63 -18.28 -12.48 1.03
N PRO A 64 -18.76 -13.46 0.25
CA PRO A 64 -19.68 -14.49 0.75
C PRO A 64 -19.14 -15.18 2.00
N GLN A 65 -19.99 -15.42 2.99
CA GLN A 65 -19.60 -16.09 4.24
C GLN A 65 -18.98 -17.47 3.98
N THR A 66 -19.42 -18.15 2.93
CA THR A 66 -18.87 -19.43 2.49
C THR A 66 -17.40 -19.33 2.06
N LEU A 67 -17.01 -18.22 1.40
CA LEU A 67 -15.63 -17.97 1.03
C LEU A 67 -14.77 -17.71 2.28
N ARG A 68 -15.25 -16.88 3.21
CA ARG A 68 -14.58 -16.63 4.49
C ARG A 68 -14.35 -17.92 5.28
N ALA A 69 -15.37 -18.76 5.39
CA ALA A 69 -15.28 -20.05 6.07
C ALA A 69 -14.24 -20.97 5.42
N ARG A 70 -14.22 -21.06 4.08
CA ARG A 70 -13.23 -21.85 3.34
C ARG A 70 -11.79 -21.36 3.57
N ILE A 71 -11.57 -20.05 3.54
CA ILE A 71 -10.24 -19.46 3.81
C ILE A 71 -9.79 -19.81 5.23
N LEU A 72 -10.65 -19.60 6.23
CA LEU A 72 -10.33 -19.90 7.63
C LEU A 72 -9.94 -21.37 7.83
N VAL A 73 -10.69 -22.31 7.24
CA VAL A 73 -10.32 -23.74 7.27
C VAL A 73 -8.96 -23.97 6.61
N SER A 74 -8.74 -23.40 5.42
CA SER A 74 -7.49 -23.60 4.68
C SER A 74 -6.25 -23.06 5.41
N ILE A 75 -6.35 -21.94 6.12
CA ILE A 75 -5.20 -21.34 6.81
C ILE A 75 -4.96 -21.92 8.22
N THR A 76 -5.95 -22.61 8.80
CA THR A 76 -5.83 -23.22 10.13
C THR A 76 -5.51 -24.72 10.08
N GLN A 77 -5.62 -25.34 8.90
CA GLN A 77 -5.32 -26.76 8.74
C GLN A 77 -3.82 -27.02 8.81
N VAL A 78 -3.41 -27.82 9.80
CA VAL A 78 -2.04 -28.35 9.89
C VAL A 78 -1.96 -29.62 9.05
N THR A 79 -1.27 -29.56 7.91
CA THR A 79 -0.94 -30.75 7.11
C THR A 79 0.31 -31.41 7.67
N THR A 80 0.14 -32.47 8.45
CA THR A 80 1.26 -33.38 8.78
C THR A 80 1.49 -34.29 7.59
N THR A 81 2.49 -33.99 6.77
CA THR A 81 3.06 -34.94 5.82
C THR A 81 3.74 -36.06 6.60
N ALA A 82 3.05 -37.20 6.75
CA ALA A 82 3.66 -38.41 7.28
C ALA A 82 4.67 -38.94 6.26
N GLY A 83 5.93 -39.05 6.68
CA GLY A 83 7.02 -39.70 5.93
C GLY A 83 7.05 -41.20 6.16
#